data_AF-A0A6I5RK14-F1
#
_entry.id   AF-A0A6I5RK14-F1
#
_cell.length_a   1.000
_cell.length_b   1.000
_cell.length_c   1.000
_cell.angle_alpha   90.00
_cell.angle_beta   90.00
_cell.angle_gamma   90.00
#
_symmetry.space_group_name_H-M   'P 1'
#
loop_
_entity.id
_entity.type
_entity.pdbx_description
1 polymer ?
#
loop_
_entity_poly.entity_id
_entity_poly.type
_entity_poly.pdbx_seq_one_letter_code
_entity_poly.pdbx_strand_id
1 'polypeptide(L)' 'MKFSIITVCRNDAAALEKTVRSIAQQTYLHREYIVVDGQSEDDTIARLQPFLSKALSTPSSANLILGFMMP' A
#
# COMPACT_ATOMS: atom_id res chain seq x y z
N MET A 1 8.69 -19.13 5.78
CA MET A 1 8.66 -18.58 4.41
C MET A 1 8.06 -17.19 4.50
N LYS A 2 8.56 -16.21 3.73
CA LYS A 2 8.00 -14.86 3.67
C LYS A 2 7.29 -14.71 2.33
N PHE A 3 6.10 -14.13 2.31
CA PHE A 3 5.36 -13.87 1.07
C PHE A 3 5.20 -12.37 0.85
N SER A 4 5.32 -11.93 -0.40
CA SER A 4 5.13 -10.53 -0.79
C SER A 4 3.80 -10.41 -1.53
N ILE A 5 2.94 -9.51 -1.05
CA ILE A 5 1.67 -9.15 -1.66
C ILE A 5 1.90 -7.82 -2.36
N ILE A 6 1.63 -7.76 -3.67
CA ILE A 6 1.84 -6.57 -4.47
C ILE A 6 0.50 -6.16 -5.08
N THR A 7 0.06 -4.94 -4.81
CA THR A 7 -1.18 -4.38 -5.39
C THR A 7 -0.83 -3.17 -6.23
N VAL A 8 -1.21 -3.19 -7.50
CA VAL A 8 -1.14 -2.03 -8.39
C VAL A 8 -2.52 -1.38 -8.42
N CYS A 9 -2.59 -0.07 -8.21
CA CYS A 9 -3.84 0.67 -8.13
C CYS A 9 -3.74 2.02 -8.86
N ARG A 10 -4.88 2.52 -9.38
CA ARG A 10 -5.03 3.87 -9.93
C ARG A 10 -6.46 4.35 -9.73
N ASN A 11 -6.64 5.50 -9.09
CA ASN A 11 -7.93 6.14 -8.81
C ASN A 11 -8.96 5.24 -8.11
N ASP A 12 -8.52 4.41 -7.17
CA ASP A 12 -9.41 3.49 -6.43
C ASP A 12 -9.10 3.50 -4.93
N ALA A 13 -9.19 4.69 -4.35
CA ALA A 13 -8.91 4.92 -2.94
C ALA A 13 -9.75 4.04 -2.00
N ALA A 14 -11.03 3.80 -2.36
CA ALA A 14 -11.97 3.07 -1.51
C ALA A 14 -11.69 1.56 -1.46
N ALA A 15 -11.47 0.91 -2.61
CA ALA A 15 -11.17 -0.52 -2.62
C ALA A 15 -9.77 -0.80 -2.08
N LEU A 16 -8.80 0.08 -2.38
CA LEU A 16 -7.45 -0.06 -1.88
C LEU A 16 -7.38 0.03 -0.35
N GLU A 17 -8.10 0.99 0.25
CA GLU A 17 -8.20 1.13 1.70
C GLU A 17 -8.77 -0.16 2.35
N LYS A 18 -9.84 -0.71 1.77
CA LYS A 18 -10.43 -1.97 2.26
C LYS A 18 -9.43 -3.12 2.19
N THR A 19 -8.65 -3.18 1.11
CA THR A 19 -7.62 -4.20 0.91
C THR A 19 -6.51 -4.07 1.95
N VAL A 20 -6.03 -2.84 2.19
CA VAL A 20 -4.98 -2.56 3.20
C VAL A 20 -5.46 -2.92 4.60
N ARG A 21 -6.72 -2.58 4.95
CA ARG A 21 -7.33 -2.98 6.23
C ARG A 21 -7.41 -4.50 6.38
N SER A 22 -7.81 -5.20 5.32
CA SER A 22 -7.87 -6.67 5.33
C SER A 22 -6.49 -7.29 5.54
N ILE A 23 -5.45 -6.78 4.87
CA ILE A 23 -4.07 -7.25 5.02
C ILE A 23 -3.50 -6.92 6.39
N ALA A 24 -3.83 -5.75 6.95
CA ALA A 24 -3.41 -5.36 8.30
C ALA A 24 -3.98 -6.29 9.38
N GLN A 25 -5.20 -6.82 9.17
CA GLN A 25 -5.87 -7.74 10.10
C GLN A 25 -5.45 -9.22 9.96
N GLN A 26 -4.56 -9.56 9.02
CA GLN A 26 -4.10 -10.93 8.85
C GLN A 26 -3.25 -11.41 10.02
N THR A 27 -3.50 -12.64 10.47
CA THR A 27 -2.78 -13.27 11.58
C THR A 27 -1.39 -13.80 11.20
N TYR A 28 -1.08 -13.88 9.90
CA TYR A 28 0.20 -14.39 9.40
C TYR A 28 1.26 -13.28 9.30
N LEU A 29 2.26 -13.29 10.17
CA LEU A 29 3.22 -12.18 10.35
C LEU A 29 4.33 -12.12 9.30
N HIS A 30 4.66 -13.22 8.62
CA HIS A 30 5.77 -13.24 7.66
C HIS A 30 5.33 -12.74 6.27
N ARG A 31 4.79 -11.52 6.22
CA ARG A 31 4.29 -10.89 5.00
C ARG A 31 4.94 -9.53 4.74
N GLU A 32 4.97 -9.15 3.49
CA GLU A 32 5.32 -7.82 3.02
C GLU A 32 4.23 -7.35 2.08
N TYR A 33 3.80 -6.11 2.24
CA TYR A 33 2.78 -5.53 1.37
C TYR A 33 3.32 -4.30 0.66
N ILE A 34 3.29 -4.36 -0.67
CA ILE A 34 3.80 -3.32 -1.56
C ILE A 34 2.61 -2.80 -2.37
N VAL A 35 2.30 -1.53 -2.22
CA VAL A 35 1.32 -0.85 -3.08
C VAL A 35 2.08 -0.02 -4.10
N VAL A 36 1.75 -0.20 -5.37
CA VAL A 36 2.26 0.60 -6.49
C VAL A 36 1.11 1.45 -7.01
N ASP A 37 1.18 2.74 -6.77
CA ASP A 37 0.18 3.70 -7.26
C ASP A 37 0.58 4.25 -8.64
N GLY A 38 -0.28 4.04 -9.64
CA GLY A 38 -0.07 4.46 -11.03
C GLY A 38 -0.47 5.90 -11.29
N GLN A 39 0.03 6.84 -10.48
CA GLN A 39 -0.32 8.27 -10.49
C GLN A 39 -1.83 8.49 -10.32
N SER A 40 -2.36 8.13 -9.16
CA SER A 40 -3.73 8.47 -8.83
C SER A 40 -3.90 9.98 -8.68
N GLU A 41 -5.00 10.51 -9.23
CA GLU A 41 -5.42 11.91 -9.13
C GLU A 41 -6.50 12.11 -8.05
N ASP A 42 -6.91 11.02 -7.40
CA ASP A 42 -7.85 11.01 -6.28
C ASP A 42 -7.14 10.95 -4.91
N ASP A 43 -7.91 10.80 -3.84
CA ASP A 43 -7.42 10.75 -2.47
C ASP A 43 -6.74 9.42 -2.10
N THR A 44 -6.34 8.58 -3.08
CA THR A 44 -5.74 7.25 -2.83
C THR A 44 -4.56 7.34 -1.86
N ILE A 45 -3.61 8.23 -2.12
CA ILE A 45 -2.41 8.38 -1.27
C ILE A 45 -2.78 8.90 0.12
N ALA A 46 -3.69 9.88 0.18
CA ALA A 46 -4.13 10.49 1.44
C ALA A 46 -4.82 9.46 2.34
N ARG A 47 -5.63 8.56 1.78
CA ARG A 47 -6.28 7.48 2.53
C ARG A 47 -5.34 6.39 3.03
N LEU A 48 -4.17 6.24 2.42
CA LEU A 48 -3.16 5.26 2.83
C LEU A 48 -2.20 5.78 3.92
N GLN A 49 -2.14 7.10 4.15
CA GLN A 49 -1.33 7.71 5.21
C GLN A 49 -1.46 7.06 6.59
N PRO A 50 -2.67 6.71 7.08
CA PRO A 50 -2.80 6.10 8.41
C PRO A 50 -2.17 4.71 8.54
N PHE A 51 -1.99 4.00 7.42
CA PHE A 51 -1.46 2.63 7.41
C PHE A 51 0.06 2.60 7.22
N LEU A 52 0.64 3.72 6.83
CA LEU A 52 2.03 3.86 6.39
C LEU A 52 2.99 3.73 7.56
N SER A 53 3.61 2.56 7.71
CA SER A 53 4.69 2.36 8.69
C SER A 53 6.08 2.66 8.12
N LYS A 54 6.25 2.58 6.79
CA LYS A 54 7.49 2.93 6.10
C LYS A 54 7.22 3.47 4.70
N ALA A 55 7.20 4.79 4.57
CA ALA A 55 7.11 5.43 3.25
C ALA A 55 8.48 5.33 2.55
N LEU A 56 8.54 4.62 1.42
CA LEU A 56 9.64 4.75 0.47
C LEU A 56 9.11 5.53 -0.73
N SER A 57 9.14 6.87 -0.63
CA SER A 57 8.92 7.69 -1.80
C SER A 57 10.10 7.50 -2.76
N THR A 58 9.88 6.73 -3.84
CA THR A 58 10.88 6.67 -4.91
C THR A 58 10.88 8.00 -5.66
N PRO A 59 12.05 8.62 -5.91
CA PRO A 59 12.15 9.91 -6.55
C PRO A 59 12.06 9.70 -8.06
N SER A 60 10.88 9.85 -8.63
CA SER A 60 10.65 10.28 -10.02
C SER A 60 9.19 10.04 -10.31
N SER A 61 8.42 11.13 -10.29
CA SER A 61 7.29 11.46 -11.15
C SER A 61 6.31 10.41 -11.69
N ALA A 62 6.33 9.14 -11.33
CA ALA A 62 5.62 8.10 -12.09
C ALA A 62 5.00 6.98 -11.27
N ASN A 63 5.50 6.61 -10.08
CA ASN A 63 4.85 5.59 -9.24
C ASN A 63 5.22 5.78 -7.76
N LEU A 64 4.23 5.75 -6.86
CA LEU A 64 4.48 5.71 -5.42
C LEU A 64 4.51 4.25 -4.95
N ILE A 65 5.63 3.83 -4.36
CA ILE A 65 5.78 2.49 -3.77
C ILE A 65 5.64 2.60 -2.26
N LEU A 66 4.54 2.08 -1.72
CA LEU A 66 4.29 2.07 -0.29
C LEU A 66 4.63 0.69 0.28
N GLY A 67 5.70 0.63 1.08
CA GLY A 67 6.10 -0.56 1.79
C GLY A 67 5.46 -0.59 3.17
N PHE A 68 4.49 -1.47 3.39
CA PHE A 68 3.86 -1.62 4.69
C PHE A 68 4.52 -2.76 5.47
N MET A 69 5.26 -2.41 6.53
CA MET A 69 5.66 -3.35 7.56
C MET A 69 4.60 -3.30 8.66
N MET A 70 3.62 -4.20 8.56
CA MET A 70 2.54 -4.31 9.54
C MET A 70 3.02 -5.14 10.75
N PRO A 71 2.64 -4.78 11.98
CA PRO A 71 3.03 -5.53 13.19
C PRO A 71 2.47 -6.96 13.21
#